data_AF-A0A7W0M999-F1
#
_entry.id   AF-A0A7W0M999-F1
#
_cell.length_a   1.000
_cell.length_b   1.000
_cell.length_c   1.000
_cell.angle_alpha   90.00
_cell.angle_beta   90.00
_cell.angle_gamma   90.00
#
_symmetry.space_group_name_H-M   'P 1'
#
loop_
_entity.id
_entity.type
_entity.pdbx_description
1 polymer ?
#
loop_
_entity_poly.entity_id
_entity_poly.type
_entity_poly.pdbx_seq_one_letter_code
_entity_poly.pdbx_strand_id
1 'polypeptide(L)'
;MSPSHDRRLYVPHPENWAIKTKASFDREYCHAKFPGDEHYHLLVGGELHLDNGEQKYCLDCALRLEMLTADRMYWQKGRAANVLPPPDNET
;
A
#
# COMPACT_ATOMS: atom_id res chain seq x y z
N MET A 1 -4.60 -26.40 13.55
CA MET A 1 -4.24 -24.96 13.59
C MET A 1 -3.90 -24.54 12.17
N SER A 2 -4.72 -23.68 11.56
CA SER A 2 -4.33 -23.02 10.31
C SER A 2 -3.05 -22.21 10.56
N PRO A 3 -2.09 -22.17 9.62
CA PRO A 3 -0.91 -21.32 9.77
C PRO A 3 -1.37 -19.89 10.07
N SER A 4 -0.77 -19.25 11.08
CA SER A 4 -1.09 -17.88 11.43
C SER A 4 -0.93 -17.01 10.19
N HIS A 5 -2.01 -16.42 9.69
CA HIS A 5 -1.93 -15.51 8.55
C HIS A 5 -0.92 -14.41 8.90
N ASP A 6 0.13 -14.30 8.10
CA ASP A 6 1.11 -13.23 8.24
C ASP A 6 0.39 -11.90 8.03
N ARG A 7 0.33 -11.06 9.07
CA ARG A 7 -0.40 -9.78 9.06
C ARG A 7 0.48 -8.60 8.68
N ARG A 8 1.73 -8.85 8.28
CA ARG A 8 2.65 -7.78 7.90
C ARG A 8 2.21 -7.16 6.58
N LEU A 9 2.17 -5.84 6.58
CA LEU A 9 2.01 -5.02 5.38
C LEU A 9 3.31 -4.27 5.13
N TYR A 10 3.61 -4.08 3.86
CA TYR A 10 4.80 -3.39 3.39
C TYR A 10 4.39 -2.25 2.47
N VAL A 11 5.10 -1.13 2.56
CA VAL A 11 5.00 0.00 1.63
C VAL A 11 6.15 -0.15 0.63
N PRO A 12 5.90 -0.48 -0.65
CA PRO A 12 6.97 -0.66 -1.62
C PRO A 12 7.82 0.59 -1.86
N HIS A 13 7.19 1.77 -1.76
CA HIS A 13 7.79 3.10 -1.95
C HIS A 13 7.67 3.95 -0.69
N PRO A 14 8.42 3.63 0.39
CA PRO A 14 8.27 4.26 1.70
C PRO A 14 8.69 5.74 1.74
N GLU A 15 9.43 6.22 0.73
CA GLU A 15 9.88 7.61 0.63
C GLU A 15 8.73 8.61 0.42
N ASN A 16 7.63 8.17 -0.18
CA ASN A 16 6.50 9.04 -0.54
C ASN A 16 5.28 8.85 0.37
N TRP A 17 5.29 7.84 1.25
CA TRP A 17 4.09 7.44 1.98
C TRP A 17 4.40 7.12 3.44
N ALA A 18 3.56 7.63 4.33
CA ALA A 18 3.58 7.32 5.75
C ALA A 18 2.32 6.54 6.16
N ILE A 19 2.49 5.54 7.02
CA ILE A 19 1.37 4.94 7.76
C ILE A 19 1.08 5.81 8.97
N LYS A 20 -0.16 6.26 9.10
CA LYS A 20 -0.63 7.08 10.22
C LYS A 20 -1.88 6.48 10.85
N THR A 21 -2.03 6.68 12.16
CA THR A 21 -3.31 6.47 12.84
C THR A 21 -4.12 7.76 12.76
N LYS A 22 -5.37 7.70 12.29
CA LYS A 22 -6.26 8.86 12.32
C LYS A 22 -6.67 9.14 13.77
N ALA A 23 -6.12 10.20 14.36
CA ALA A 23 -6.39 10.52 15.76
C ALA A 23 -7.72 11.27 15.97
N SER A 24 -8.16 12.07 14.99
CA SER A 24 -9.40 12.83 15.06
C SER A 24 -10.62 11.98 14.69
N PHE A 25 -11.79 12.38 15.18
CA PHE A 25 -13.08 11.82 14.77
C PHE A 25 -13.78 12.68 13.73
N ASP A 26 -13.08 13.69 13.20
CA ASP A 26 -13.58 14.52 12.11
C ASP A 26 -13.77 13.70 10.85
N ARG A 27 -14.73 14.12 10.02
CA ARG A 27 -15.08 13.45 8.78
C ARG A 27 -13.99 13.68 7.74
N GLU A 28 -13.24 12.64 7.43
CA GLU A 28 -12.23 12.61 6.37
C GLU A 28 -12.46 11.39 5.48
N TYR A 29 -12.17 11.51 4.20
CA TYR A 29 -12.45 10.46 3.22
C TYR A 29 -11.17 9.94 2.58
N CYS A 30 -11.17 8.66 2.25
CA CYS A 30 -10.20 8.03 1.36
C CYS A 30 -10.29 8.68 -0.03
N HIS A 31 -9.14 8.89 -0.67
CA HIS A 31 -9.05 9.56 -1.97
C HIS A 31 -9.41 8.63 -3.14
N ALA A 32 -9.38 7.30 -2.92
CA ALA A 32 -9.77 6.33 -3.94
C ALA A 32 -11.29 6.23 -4.08
N LYS A 33 -11.75 6.11 -5.33
CA LYS A 33 -13.10 5.68 -5.70
C LYS A 33 -12.99 4.72 -6.87
N PHE A 34 -13.52 3.51 -6.73
CA PHE A 34 -13.48 2.50 -7.77
C PHE A 34 -14.79 2.45 -8.55
N PRO A 35 -14.79 1.88 -9.77
CA PRO A 35 -16.03 1.62 -10.50
C PRO A 35 -16.98 0.76 -9.66
N GLY A 36 -18.22 1.23 -9.50
CA GLY A 36 -19.24 0.60 -8.65
C GLY A 36 -19.29 1.13 -7.21
N ASP A 37 -18.35 1.97 -6.79
CA ASP A 37 -18.46 2.64 -5.49
C ASP A 37 -19.41 3.84 -5.60
N GLU A 38 -20.49 3.81 -4.83
CA GLU A 38 -21.44 4.94 -4.75
C GLU A 38 -20.82 6.14 -4.00
N HIS A 39 -19.94 5.86 -3.03
CA HIS A 39 -19.37 6.86 -2.12
C HIS A 39 -17.89 6.59 -1.85
N TYR A 40 -17.15 7.64 -1.48
CA TYR A 40 -15.78 7.50 -0.95
C TYR A 40 -15.81 6.81 0.42
N HIS A 41 -14.81 5.98 0.70
CA HIS A 41 -14.68 5.36 2.02
C HIS A 41 -14.37 6.41 3.08
N LEU A 42 -15.10 6.37 4.19
CA LEU A 42 -14.87 7.25 5.34
C LEU A 42 -13.68 6.71 6.14
N LEU A 43 -12.70 7.57 6.43
CA LEU A 43 -11.62 7.26 7.37
C LEU A 43 -12.10 7.53 8.80
N VAL A 44 -12.04 6.53 9.66
CA VAL A 44 -12.61 6.59 11.02
C VAL A 44 -11.53 6.86 12.08
N GLY A 45 -11.91 7.50 13.18
CA GLY A 45 -10.99 7.70 14.30
C GLY A 45 -10.45 6.37 14.84
N GLY A 46 -9.13 6.26 14.99
CA GLY A 46 -8.41 5.04 15.36
C GLY A 46 -7.96 4.16 14.19
N GLU A 47 -8.38 4.47 12.96
CA GLU A 47 -8.00 3.70 11.77
C GLU A 47 -6.56 4.00 11.32
N LEU A 48 -5.85 2.97 10.86
CA LEU A 48 -4.59 3.14 10.14
C LEU A 48 -4.88 3.51 8.68
N HIS A 49 -4.18 4.50 8.15
CA HIS A 49 -4.28 4.91 6.75
C HIS A 49 -2.91 5.28 6.19
N LEU A 50 -2.80 5.27 4.86
CA LEU A 50 -1.64 5.75 4.13
C LEU A 50 -1.82 7.23 3.82
N ASP A 51 -0.76 8.02 3.98
CA ASP A 51 -0.80 9.48 3.83
C ASP A 51 0.53 9.98 3.22
N ASN A 52 0.47 10.80 2.15
CA ASN A 52 1.62 11.48 1.54
C ASN A 52 1.61 13.02 1.72
N GLY A 53 0.69 13.54 2.54
CA GLY A 53 0.45 14.97 2.76
C GLY A 53 -0.66 15.56 1.90
N GLU A 54 -0.93 15.00 0.72
CA GLU A 54 -1.95 15.48 -0.21
C GLU A 54 -3.13 14.51 -0.32
N GLN A 55 -2.85 13.22 -0.26
CA GLN A 55 -3.80 12.13 -0.45
C GLN A 55 -3.75 11.19 0.74
N LYS A 56 -4.93 10.68 1.10
CA LYS A 56 -5.11 9.70 2.16
C LYS A 56 -5.86 8.49 1.64
N TYR A 57 -5.41 7.29 2.02
CA TYR A 57 -6.03 6.04 1.61
C TYR A 57 -6.23 5.10 2.78
N CYS A 58 -7.42 4.52 2.93
CA CYS A 58 -7.59 3.39 3.86
C CYS A 58 -6.73 2.22 3.41
N LEU A 59 -6.37 1.32 4.34
CA LEU A 59 -5.46 0.21 4.01
C LEU A 59 -6.03 -0.71 2.92
N ASP A 60 -7.35 -0.91 2.87
CA ASP A 60 -7.99 -1.74 1.84
C ASP A 60 -7.84 -1.14 0.43
N CYS A 61 -8.06 0.17 0.29
CA CYS A 61 -7.84 0.85 -0.98
C CYS A 61 -6.36 0.88 -1.35
N ALA A 62 -5.47 1.11 -0.37
CA ALA A 62 -4.04 1.13 -0.59
C ALA A 62 -3.51 -0.25 -1.02
N LEU A 63 -4.06 -1.34 -0.48
CA LEU A 63 -3.79 -2.71 -0.94
C LEU A 63 -4.31 -2.94 -2.36
N ARG A 64 -5.55 -2.52 -2.65
CA ARG A 64 -6.17 -2.68 -3.97
C ARG A 64 -5.45 -1.89 -5.06
N LEU A 65 -4.84 -0.76 -4.72
CA LEU A 65 -4.02 0.07 -5.61
C LEU A 65 -2.54 -0.31 -5.61
N GLU A 66 -2.16 -1.40 -4.93
CA GLU A 66 -0.77 -1.89 -4.83
C GLU A 66 0.22 -0.88 -4.20
N MET A 67 -0.28 0.14 -3.50
CA MET A 67 0.52 1.03 -2.65
C MET A 67 1.00 0.34 -1.37
N LEU A 68 0.25 -0.68 -0.94
CA LEU A 68 0.62 -1.62 0.11
C LEU A 68 0.63 -3.03 -0.43
N THR A 69 1.41 -3.90 0.21
CA THR A 69 1.42 -5.32 -0.10
C THR A 69 1.60 -6.17 1.15
N ALA A 70 0.97 -7.35 1.18
CA ALA A 70 1.25 -8.39 2.17
C ALA A 70 2.41 -9.31 1.73
N ASP A 71 2.92 -9.15 0.50
CA ASP A 71 4.01 -9.96 -0.02
C ASP A 71 5.34 -9.57 0.63
N ARG A 72 5.83 -10.42 1.54
CA ARG A 72 7.14 -10.25 2.17
C ARG A 72 8.31 -10.20 1.18
N MET A 73 8.15 -10.76 -0.03
CA MET A 73 9.19 -10.78 -1.06
C MET A 73 9.09 -9.60 -2.03
N TYR A 74 8.27 -8.58 -1.75
CA TYR A 74 8.12 -7.40 -2.62
C TYR A 74 9.46 -6.75 -3.00
N TRP A 75 10.41 -6.70 -2.07
CA TRP A 75 11.74 -6.11 -2.25
C TRP A 75 12.62 -6.87 -3.25
N GLN A 76 12.37 -8.16 -3.48
CA GLN A 76 13.10 -8.95 -4.49
C GLN A 76 12.49 -8.75 -5.88
N LYS A 77 11.16 -8.72 -5.97
CA LYS A 77 10.43 -8.54 -7.23
C LYS A 77 10.68 -7.15 -7.84
N GLY A 78 10.74 -6.10 -7.00
CA GLY A 78 11.07 -4.73 -7.45
C GLY A 78 12.53 -4.51 -7.82
N ARG A 79 13.47 -5.34 -7.33
CA ARG A 79 14.89 -5.28 -7.73
C ARG A 79 15.15 -5.98 -9.06
N ALA A 80 14.41 -7.05 -9.38
CA ALA A 80 14.60 -7.79 -10.63
C ALA A 80 14.25 -6.97 -11.89
N ALA A 81 13.33 -5.99 -11.80
CA ALA A 81 12.97 -5.12 -12.92
C ALA A 81 14.07 -4.10 -13.30
N ASN A 82 15.07 -3.88 -12.43
CA ASN A 82 16.19 -2.95 -12.66
C ASN A 82 17.55 -3.68 -12.82
N VAL A 83 17.55 -5.01 -12.90
CA VAL A 83 18.76 -5.76 -13.26
C VAL A 83 18.71 -5.99 -14.77
N LEU A 84 19.46 -5.18 -15.52
CA LEU A 84 19.83 -5.49 -16.90
C LEU A 84 20.27 -6.97 -16.97
N PRO A 85 19.84 -7.75 -17.98
CA PRO A 85 20.40 -9.07 -18.18
C PRO A 85 21.93 -8.96 -18.27
N PRO A 86 22.68 -9.90 -17.69
CA PRO A 86 24.14 -9.91 -17.85
C PRO A 86 24.46 -9.85 -19.34
N PRO A 87 25.47 -9.06 -19.78
CA PRO A 87 25.83 -9.00 -21.18
C PRO A 87 26.10 -10.42 -21.67
N ASP A 88 25.49 -10.76 -22.80
CA ASP A 88 25.67 -12.05 -23.45
C ASP A 88 27.18 -12.25 -23.66
N ASN A 89 27.75 -13.28 -23.01
CA ASN A 89 29.09 -13.72 -23.35
C ASN A 89 29.00 -14.41 -24.71
N GLU A 90 29.18 -13.63 -25.78
CA GLU A 90 29.49 -14.17 -27.10
C GLU A 90 30.77 -15.02 -27.00
N THR A 91 30.67 -16.23 -27.52
CA THR A 91 31.71 -17.28 -27.49
C THR A 91 32.83 -16.99 -28.47
#